data_AF-A0A435B0V7-F1
#
_entry.id   AF-A0A435B0V7-F1
#
_cell.length_a   1.000
_cell.length_b   1.000
_cell.length_c   1.000
_cell.angle_alpha   90.00
_cell.angle_beta   90.00
_cell.angle_gamma   90.00
#
_symmetry.space_group_name_H-M   'P 1'
#
loop_
_entity.id
_entity.type
_entity.pdbx_description
1 polymer ?
#
loop_
_entity_poly.entity_id
_entity_poly.type
_entity_poly.pdbx_seq_one_letter_code
_entity_poly.pdbx_strand_id
1 'polypeptide(L)'
;QYTGLTTQPVKGGEVLIATQRDGQSKVADALSKGARFQLYLALRLAGYYEFAKLRPAVPFIADDIMETFDHLRSEEVFRLFGEMACVGQVIYLTHHQHLCDIAKAVIPKVAIHELG
;
A
#
# COMPACT_ATOMS: atom_id res chain seq x y z
N GLN A 1 -15.23 1.18 -11.13
CA GLN A 1 -13.85 1.68 -10.96
C GLN A 1 -13.92 2.97 -10.16
N TYR A 2 -13.13 3.12 -9.09
CA TYR A 2 -13.06 4.36 -8.33
C TYR A 2 -12.20 5.37 -9.09
N THR A 3 -12.57 6.66 -9.05
CA THR A 3 -11.93 7.73 -9.82
C THR A 3 -11.26 8.78 -8.95
N GLY A 4 -11.54 8.81 -7.65
CA GLY A 4 -10.97 9.77 -6.73
C GLY A 4 -11.27 9.46 -5.27
N LEU A 5 -10.69 10.28 -4.41
CA LEU A 5 -10.85 10.24 -2.96
C LEU A 5 -11.10 11.67 -2.48
N THR A 6 -12.13 11.86 -1.66
CA THR A 6 -12.44 13.13 -1.00
C THR A 6 -12.63 12.91 0.49
N THR A 7 -12.67 13.99 1.27
CA THR A 7 -13.04 13.94 2.69
C THR A 7 -14.42 14.56 2.89
N GLN A 8 -15.15 14.06 3.89
CA GLN A 8 -16.39 14.68 4.36
C GLN A 8 -16.29 14.93 5.87
N PRO A 9 -16.63 16.15 6.35
CA PRO A 9 -16.66 16.44 7.77
C PRO A 9 -17.72 15.59 8.48
N VAL A 10 -17.37 15.02 9.63
CA VAL A 10 -18.28 14.34 10.54
C VAL A 10 -18.07 14.85 11.96
N LYS A 11 -19.03 14.59 12.86
CA LYS A 11 -18.88 14.99 14.27
C LYS A 11 -17.68 14.26 14.88
N GLY A 12 -16.57 14.97 15.10
CA GLY A 12 -15.33 14.43 15.67
C GLY A 12 -14.19 14.18 14.67
N GLY A 13 -14.31 14.58 13.40
CA GLY A 13 -13.22 14.47 12.43
C GLY A 13 -13.66 14.53 10.97
N GLU A 14 -12.92 13.85 10.10
CA GLU A 14 -13.24 13.68 8.70
C GLU A 14 -13.28 12.20 8.33
N VAL A 15 -14.19 11.82 7.42
CA VAL A 15 -14.23 10.48 6.83
C VAL A 15 -13.77 10.51 5.39
N LEU A 16 -13.06 9.47 4.97
CA LEU A 16 -12.64 9.30 3.59
C LEU A 16 -13.77 8.73 2.75
N ILE A 17 -14.01 9.34 1.59
CA ILE A 17 -15.04 8.97 0.63
C ILE A 17 -14.39 8.69 -0.73
N ALA A 18 -14.56 7.47 -1.22
CA ALA A 18 -14.15 7.07 -2.55
C ALA A 18 -15.24 7.45 -3.57
N THR A 19 -14.87 8.19 -4.61
CA THR A 19 -15.78 8.56 -5.70
C THR A 19 -15.71 7.54 -6.83
N GLN A 20 -16.86 7.23 -7.41
CA GLN A 20 -17.00 6.30 -8.53
C GLN A 20 -17.28 7.06 -9.84
N ARG A 21 -16.97 6.43 -10.98
CA ARG A 21 -17.11 7.05 -12.31
C ARG A 21 -18.56 7.43 -12.65
N ASP A 22 -19.54 6.76 -12.03
CA ASP A 22 -20.98 6.98 -12.19
C ASP A 22 -21.54 8.06 -11.25
N GLY A 23 -20.68 8.80 -10.53
CA GLY A 23 -21.09 9.82 -9.57
C GLY A 23 -21.51 9.26 -8.21
N GLN A 24 -21.51 7.93 -8.03
CA GLN A 24 -21.73 7.33 -6.72
C GLN A 24 -20.51 7.52 -5.82
N SER A 25 -20.73 7.52 -4.51
CA SER A 25 -19.67 7.67 -3.53
C SER A 25 -19.84 6.66 -2.40
N LYS A 26 -18.74 6.06 -1.96
CA LYS A 26 -18.73 5.13 -0.83
C LYS A 26 -17.80 5.65 0.23
N VAL A 27 -18.27 5.66 1.48
CA VAL A 27 -17.39 5.80 2.64
C VAL A 27 -16.35 4.69 2.60
N ALA A 28 -15.12 4.94 3.03
CA ALA A 28 -14.04 3.96 2.98
C ALA A 28 -14.43 2.61 3.62
N ASP A 29 -15.26 2.64 4.67
CA ASP A 29 -15.77 1.42 5.34
C ASP A 29 -16.77 0.60 4.53
N ALA A 30 -17.40 1.19 3.50
CA ALA A 30 -18.28 0.50 2.57
C ALA A 30 -17.52 -0.10 1.36
N LEU A 31 -16.19 0.06 1.32
CA LEU A 31 -15.34 -0.61 0.32
C LEU A 31 -15.16 -2.10 0.67
N SER A 32 -14.88 -2.93 -0.33
CA SER A 32 -14.45 -4.30 -0.06
C SER A 32 -13.14 -4.30 0.75
N LYS A 33 -12.90 -5.36 1.54
CA LYS A 33 -11.68 -5.50 2.37
C LYS A 33 -10.40 -5.16 1.56
N GLY A 34 -10.26 -5.77 0.38
CA GLY A 34 -9.11 -5.53 -0.50
C GLY A 34 -9.02 -4.08 -1.02
N ALA A 35 -10.14 -3.47 -1.43
CA ALA A 35 -10.13 -2.08 -1.89
C ALA A 35 -9.80 -1.09 -0.76
N ARG A 36 -10.29 -1.35 0.46
CA ARG A 36 -9.96 -0.55 1.64
C ARG A 36 -8.48 -0.68 2.02
N PHE A 37 -7.92 -1.88 1.93
CA PHE A 37 -6.50 -2.10 2.19
C PHE A 37 -5.61 -1.39 1.17
N GLN A 38 -5.95 -1.45 -0.11
CA GLN A 38 -5.24 -0.69 -1.15
C GLN A 38 -5.30 0.81 -0.92
N LEU A 39 -6.47 1.33 -0.52
CA LEU A 39 -6.62 2.74 -0.17
C LEU A 39 -5.70 3.14 1.00
N TYR A 40 -5.71 2.37 2.09
CA TYR A 40 -4.87 2.66 3.24
C TYR A 40 -3.37 2.53 2.95
N LEU A 41 -2.98 1.55 2.14
CA LEU A 41 -1.62 1.43 1.65
C LEU A 41 -1.23 2.66 0.83
N ALA A 42 -2.04 3.06 -0.15
CA ALA A 42 -1.76 4.24 -0.98
C ALA A 42 -1.55 5.52 -0.14
N LEU A 43 -2.36 5.72 0.91
CA LEU A 43 -2.20 6.86 1.83
C LEU A 43 -0.90 6.77 2.64
N ARG A 44 -0.55 5.58 3.13
CA ARG A 44 0.73 5.35 3.84
C ARG A 44 1.93 5.63 2.94
N LEU A 45 1.86 5.18 1.69
CA LEU A 45 2.89 5.42 0.68
C LEU A 45 3.03 6.92 0.38
N ALA A 46 1.92 7.62 0.14
CA ALA A 46 1.94 9.06 -0.10
C ALA A 46 2.53 9.83 1.10
N GLY A 47 2.11 9.49 2.32
CA GLY A 47 2.64 10.09 3.54
C GLY A 47 4.14 9.82 3.73
N TYR A 48 4.61 8.61 3.38
CA TYR A 48 6.02 8.26 3.42
C TYR A 48 6.85 9.12 2.46
N TYR A 49 6.40 9.27 1.21
CA TYR A 49 7.09 10.10 0.22
C TYR A 49 7.17 11.56 0.67
N GLU A 50 6.09 12.12 1.22
CA GLU A 50 6.11 13.49 1.76
C GLU A 50 7.05 13.61 2.97
N PHE A 51 7.07 12.61 3.86
CA PHE A 51 7.99 12.61 4.99
C PHE A 51 9.46 12.56 4.55
N ALA A 52 9.80 11.67 3.61
CA ALA A 52 11.16 11.46 3.12
C ALA A 52 11.71 12.67 2.33
N LYS A 53 10.84 13.52 1.76
CA LYS A 53 11.23 14.79 1.15
C LYS A 53 11.67 15.83 2.16
N LEU A 54 11.06 15.84 3.34
CA LEU A 54 11.23 16.89 4.35
C LEU A 54 12.22 16.52 5.46
N ARG A 55 12.53 15.23 5.61
CA ARG A 55 13.29 14.66 6.73
C ARG A 55 14.12 13.47 6.25
N PRO A 56 15.17 13.07 7.00
CA PRO A 56 15.85 11.81 6.76
C PRO A 56 14.85 10.65 6.69
N ALA A 57 14.92 9.87 5.61
CA ALA A 57 14.02 8.75 5.41
C ALA A 57 14.24 7.68 6.50
N VAL A 58 13.15 7.26 7.13
CA VAL A 58 13.14 6.11 8.04
C VAL A 58 12.77 4.83 7.27
N PRO A 59 13.06 3.63 7.79
CA PRO A 59 12.59 2.40 7.17
C PRO A 59 11.06 2.33 7.12
N PHE A 60 10.52 1.92 5.97
CA PHE A 60 9.14 1.53 5.82
C PHE A 60 9.00 0.03 6.09
N ILE A 61 8.27 -0.33 7.14
CA ILE A 61 8.06 -1.73 7.54
C ILE A 61 6.61 -2.12 7.27
N ALA A 62 6.41 -3.19 6.50
CA ALA A 62 5.09 -3.73 6.19
C ALA A 62 5.04 -5.21 6.59
N ASP A 63 4.07 -5.55 7.45
CA ASP A 63 3.91 -6.89 8.02
C ASP A 63 2.63 -7.55 7.51
N ASP A 64 2.79 -8.51 6.62
CA ASP A 64 1.77 -9.39 6.03
C ASP A 64 0.52 -8.70 5.46
N ILE A 65 0.69 -7.46 4.99
CA ILE A 65 -0.41 -6.61 4.52
C ILE A 65 -1.05 -7.07 3.21
N MET A 66 -0.43 -8.02 2.49
CA MET A 66 -0.88 -8.52 1.18
C MET A 66 -1.63 -9.85 1.24
N GLU A 67 -2.01 -10.36 2.44
CA GLU A 67 -2.75 -11.62 2.62
C GLU A 67 -3.98 -11.73 1.69
N THR A 68 -4.67 -10.61 1.43
CA THR A 68 -5.92 -10.57 0.64
C THR A 68 -5.75 -10.14 -0.82
N PHE A 69 -4.50 -9.99 -1.28
CA PHE A 69 -4.21 -9.44 -2.60
C PHE A 69 -4.07 -10.59 -3.60
N ASP A 70 -4.60 -10.39 -4.81
CA ASP A 70 -4.31 -11.28 -5.92
C ASP A 70 -2.89 -11.05 -6.46
N HIS A 71 -2.41 -11.96 -7.31
CA HIS A 71 -1.05 -11.93 -7.85
C HIS A 71 -0.70 -10.58 -8.51
N LEU A 72 -1.60 -10.05 -9.34
CA LEU A 72 -1.39 -8.79 -10.05
C LEU A 72 -1.27 -7.62 -9.08
N ARG A 73 -2.12 -7.57 -8.05
CA ARG A 73 -2.05 -6.52 -7.03
C ARG A 73 -0.77 -6.61 -6.20
N SER A 74 -0.32 -7.82 -5.86
CA SER A 74 0.92 -8.02 -5.13
C SER A 74 2.14 -7.60 -5.97
N GLU A 75 2.17 -7.91 -7.26
CA GLU A 75 3.19 -7.42 -8.18
C GLU A 75 3.28 -5.89 -8.19
N GLU A 76 2.14 -5.21 -8.35
CA GLU A 76 2.11 -3.73 -8.38
C GLU A 76 2.57 -3.12 -7.05
N VAL A 77 2.22 -3.72 -5.92
CA VAL A 77 2.75 -3.28 -4.61
C VAL A 77 4.26 -3.49 -4.53
N PHE A 78 4.80 -4.61 -5.00
CA PHE A 78 6.24 -4.82 -5.02
C PHE A 78 6.97 -3.87 -5.97
N ARG A 79 6.37 -3.49 -7.11
CA ARG A 79 6.93 -2.43 -7.98
C ARG A 79 7.07 -1.13 -7.21
N LEU A 80 6.00 -0.72 -6.50
CA LEU A 80 6.01 0.48 -5.66
C LEU A 80 7.03 0.39 -4.52
N PHE A 81 7.15 -0.75 -3.86
CA PHE A 81 8.19 -0.97 -2.84
C PHE A 81 9.60 -0.88 -3.41
N GLY A 82 9.83 -1.38 -4.63
CA GLY A 82 11.10 -1.23 -5.33
C GLY A 82 11.45 0.24 -5.57
N GLU A 83 10.49 1.06 -6.00
CA GLU A 83 10.68 2.50 -6.17
C GLU A 83 10.96 3.22 -4.84
N MET A 84 10.20 2.88 -3.79
CA MET A 84 10.42 3.44 -2.46
C MET A 84 11.80 3.10 -1.90
N ALA A 85 12.30 1.89 -2.18
CA ALA A 85 13.61 1.44 -1.75
C ALA A 85 14.76 2.24 -2.40
N CYS A 86 14.49 3.04 -3.44
CA CYS A 86 15.45 4.00 -3.97
C CYS A 86 15.54 5.30 -3.14
N VAL A 87 14.53 5.59 -2.31
CA VAL A 87 14.48 6.78 -1.44
C VAL A 87 14.90 6.45 -0.02
N GLY A 88 14.50 5.28 0.49
CA GLY A 88 14.84 4.81 1.83
C GLY A 88 14.89 3.29 1.89
N GLN A 89 14.71 2.71 3.08
CA GLN A 89 14.68 1.26 3.25
C GLN A 89 13.25 0.75 3.30
N VAL A 90 12.95 -0.36 2.60
CA VAL A 90 11.69 -1.09 2.72
C VAL A 90 11.96 -2.48 3.29
N ILE A 91 11.22 -2.86 4.33
CA ILE A 91 11.26 -4.19 4.94
C ILE A 91 9.85 -4.76 4.86
N TYR A 92 9.69 -5.85 4.12
CA TYR A 92 8.43 -6.58 4.03
C TYR A 92 8.56 -7.91 4.75
N LEU A 93 7.67 -8.16 5.71
CA LEU A 93 7.58 -9.40 6.45
C LEU A 93 6.37 -10.17 5.96
N THR A 94 6.53 -11.47 5.72
CA THR A 94 5.43 -12.34 5.33
C THR A 94 5.74 -13.78 5.65
N HIS A 95 4.69 -14.55 5.87
CA HIS A 95 4.76 -16.00 5.98
C HIS A 95 4.38 -16.71 4.66
N HIS A 96 4.06 -15.95 3.61
CA HIS A 96 3.62 -16.46 2.32
C HIS A 96 4.78 -16.61 1.33
N GLN A 97 5.24 -17.84 1.12
CA GLN A 97 6.36 -18.13 0.18
C GLN A 97 6.13 -17.57 -1.23
N HIS A 98 4.89 -17.62 -1.74
CA HIS A 98 4.60 -17.10 -3.09
C HIS A 98 4.85 -15.60 -3.23
N LEU A 99 4.74 -14.81 -2.15
CA LEU A 99 5.06 -13.38 -2.18
C LEU A 99 6.56 -13.13 -2.31
N CYS A 100 7.39 -14.02 -1.75
CA CYS A 100 8.84 -14.00 -1.95
C CYS A 100 9.20 -14.24 -3.43
N ASP A 101 8.49 -15.13 -4.11
CA ASP A 101 8.72 -15.43 -5.53
C ASP A 101 8.31 -14.25 -6.43
N ILE A 102 7.17 -13.63 -6.12
CA ILE A 102 6.72 -12.41 -6.81
C ILE A 102 7.74 -11.27 -6.60
N ALA A 103 8.21 -11.07 -5.36
CA ALA A 103 9.20 -10.04 -5.05
C ALA A 103 10.50 -10.23 -5.86
N LYS A 104 11.00 -11.47 -5.98
CA LYS A 104 12.17 -11.81 -6.80
C LYS A 104 11.96 -11.51 -8.28
N ALA A 105 10.77 -11.81 -8.80
CA ALA A 105 10.43 -11.58 -10.20
C ALA A 105 10.35 -10.07 -10.53
N VAL A 106 9.84 -9.27 -9.59
CA VAL A 106 9.56 -7.84 -9.79
C VAL A 106 10.76 -6.95 -9.44
N ILE A 107 11.56 -7.33 -8.43
CA ILE A 107 12.63 -6.50 -7.86
C ILE A 107 13.97 -7.24 -8.01
N PRO A 108 14.78 -6.94 -9.05
CA PRO A 108 16.02 -7.70 -9.34
C PRO A 108 17.06 -7.74 -8.22
N LYS A 109 17.03 -6.77 -7.29
CA LYS A 109 17.98 -6.64 -6.17
C LYS A 109 17.36 -6.96 -4.80
N VAL A 110 16.19 -7.60 -4.77
CA VAL A 110 15.56 -7.95 -3.48
C VAL A 110 16.44 -8.93 -2.71
N ALA A 111 16.59 -8.68 -1.41
CA ALA A 111 17.18 -9.63 -0.47
C ALA A 111 16.05 -10.37 0.25
N ILE A 112 16.11 -11.70 0.27
CA ILE A 112 15.16 -12.53 1.02
C ILE A 112 15.92 -13.16 2.18
N HIS A 113 15.40 -12.96 3.39
CA HIS A 113 15.93 -13.51 4.62
C HIS A 113 14.92 -14.48 5.21
N GLU A 114 15.29 -15.75 5.32
CA GLU A 114 14.48 -16.75 6.00
C GLU A 114 14.72 -16.65 7.51
N LEU A 115 13.63 -16.48 8.26
CA LEU A 115 13.63 -16.43 9.72
C LEU A 115 13.10 -17.79 10.19
N GLY A 116 13.97 -18.57 10.85
CA GLY A 116 13.68 -19.95 11.28
C GLY A 116 12.68 -20.07 12.41
#